data_AF-A0A2J7ZXV7-F1
#
_entry.id   AF-A0A2J7ZXV7-F1
#
_cell.length_a   1.000
_cell.length_b   1.000
_cell.length_c   1.000
_cell.angle_alpha   90.00
_cell.angle_beta   90.00
_cell.angle_gamma   90.00
#
_symmetry.space_group_name_H-M   'P 1'
#
loop_
_entity.id
_entity.type
_entity.pdbx_description
1 polymer ?
#
loop_
_entity_poly.entity_id
_entity_poly.type
_entity_poly.pdbx_seq_one_letter_code
_entity_poly.pdbx_strand_id
1 'polypeptide(L)'
;MRRAWALVACLWLRCALAGHPLVCSPSDHGAVGDGRTLDTEAVVSAVAACQDGGVVRFRPGRYLLGGLTLSGSVRLDLPTGVQLVASAQREHYGPRQDGWYLLDFHLCSGCSLTGAGVVSGCAAAFTVGSESPRRVRNWSDRSCGVRAQCRPRLVGVRHSSGVLISGVTLRDSAFWTLHVLHSDHVRVLGVTVLGDFDFPNNDGIDIDGSSYVTVEGCHVTTADDAVCLKTTRDAPATHHVRVANCTLRSRSAAVKLGSETRADITDITFEHLQVLDSNRGLAIQLRDHGSVRNVTFQHISVFTRQYPGRWWGGGEPMYVTALPRWPLARVGQLANVTFRNVVAETRGGLVVVAGSPESVLRGVAFEDVRVTLYPPPELVAEPGAAADPADPGVKLDLRPGPYDVRTLAAPPAPFLVQFVSGLDLRNVTLELVERAALNASNGSAAAVGAWWGRWRRRQATAAAASGTSGWLGRLAAWWRGERQAGAGGMAWCYELVELTVKGVMAERVQVLHSGGAQSQLPTRFMVAEVANWWLMGLVLLTGVALITAVMAARGSRPHPRSARCHSPRETAAM
;
A
#
# COMPACT_ATOMS: atom_id res chain seq x y z
N MET A 1 -11.21 -61.70 -30.84
CA MET A 1 -10.04 -61.01 -30.23
C MET A 1 -9.19 -60.15 -31.19
N ARG A 2 -9.62 -59.85 -32.43
CA ARG A 2 -8.81 -59.04 -33.39
C ARG A 2 -9.37 -57.64 -33.74
N ARG A 3 -10.48 -57.20 -33.13
CA ARG A 3 -11.09 -55.87 -33.38
C ARG A 3 -10.92 -54.85 -32.24
N ALA A 4 -10.38 -55.27 -31.08
CA ALA A 4 -10.19 -54.38 -29.93
C ALA A 4 -8.84 -53.63 -29.92
N TRP A 5 -7.88 -54.04 -30.75
CA TRP A 5 -6.52 -53.47 -30.74
C TRP A 5 -6.34 -52.27 -31.69
N ALA A 6 -7.25 -52.07 -32.65
CA ALA A 6 -7.17 -50.94 -33.59
C ALA A 6 -7.68 -49.62 -32.99
N LEU A 7 -8.61 -49.67 -32.03
CA LEU A 7 -9.15 -48.47 -31.37
C LEU A 7 -8.24 -47.93 -30.25
N VAL A 8 -7.43 -48.79 -29.63
CA VAL A 8 -6.45 -48.36 -28.61
C VAL A 8 -5.22 -47.72 -29.28
N ALA A 9 -4.81 -48.17 -30.47
CA ALA A 9 -3.72 -47.53 -31.22
C ALA A 9 -4.06 -46.11 -31.71
N CYS A 10 -5.32 -45.85 -32.08
CA CYS A 10 -5.78 -44.51 -32.48
C CYS A 10 -5.93 -43.51 -31.32
N LEU A 11 -6.10 -44.00 -30.07
CA LEU A 11 -6.11 -43.13 -28.88
C LEU A 11 -4.69 -42.79 -28.39
N TRP A 12 -3.71 -43.64 -28.65
CA TRP A 12 -2.30 -43.38 -28.29
C TRP A 12 -1.54 -42.56 -29.34
N LEU A 13 -1.95 -42.58 -30.62
CA LEU A 13 -1.35 -41.73 -31.66
C LEU A 13 -1.80 -40.27 -31.63
N ARG A 14 -2.79 -39.89 -30.81
CA ARG A 14 -3.16 -38.47 -30.59
C ARG A 14 -2.40 -37.79 -29.46
N CYS A 15 -1.57 -38.51 -28.71
CA CYS A 15 -0.78 -37.98 -27.59
C CYS A 15 0.71 -37.74 -27.91
N ALA A 16 1.16 -37.90 -29.16
CA ALA A 16 2.59 -37.82 -29.50
C ALA A 16 2.94 -36.83 -30.63
N LEU A 17 2.07 -35.87 -30.91
CA LEU A 17 2.40 -34.70 -31.72
C LEU A 17 1.84 -33.46 -30.99
N ALA A 18 2.40 -33.15 -29.82
CA ALA A 18 2.45 -31.76 -29.40
C ALA A 18 3.35 -31.05 -30.40
N GLY A 19 2.78 -30.64 -31.55
CA GLY A 19 3.47 -29.79 -32.50
C GLY A 19 4.07 -28.61 -31.73
N HIS A 20 5.31 -28.25 -32.05
CA HIS A 20 5.90 -27.05 -31.48
C HIS A 20 4.91 -25.88 -31.65
N PRO A 21 4.69 -25.07 -30.60
CA PRO A 21 3.75 -23.96 -30.71
C PRO A 21 4.16 -23.08 -31.88
N LEU A 22 3.19 -22.65 -32.69
CA LEU A 22 3.42 -21.74 -33.81
C LEU A 22 4.19 -20.52 -33.30
N VAL A 23 5.28 -20.16 -33.98
CA VAL A 23 6.08 -18.98 -33.63
C VAL A 23 5.88 -17.91 -34.70
N CYS A 24 5.39 -16.75 -34.30
CA CYS A 24 5.19 -15.59 -35.16
C CYS A 24 6.18 -14.50 -34.75
N SER A 25 6.90 -13.93 -35.72
CA SER A 25 7.89 -12.89 -35.47
C SER A 25 7.37 -11.56 -36.01
N PRO A 26 7.27 -10.48 -35.21
CA PRO A 26 6.89 -9.16 -35.71
C PRO A 26 7.72 -8.68 -36.90
N SER A 27 8.99 -9.06 -37.00
CA SER A 27 9.84 -8.73 -38.15
C SER A 27 9.36 -9.34 -39.46
N ASP A 28 8.69 -10.51 -39.41
CA ASP A 28 8.14 -11.17 -40.59
C ASP A 28 6.87 -10.44 -41.09
N HIS A 29 6.32 -9.56 -40.25
CA HIS A 29 5.19 -8.67 -40.54
C HIS A 29 5.62 -7.20 -40.71
N GLY A 30 6.93 -6.94 -40.89
CA GLY A 30 7.46 -5.61 -41.22
C GLY A 30 7.88 -4.75 -40.03
N ALA A 31 7.94 -5.28 -38.81
CA ALA A 31 8.46 -4.53 -37.67
C ALA A 31 9.96 -4.25 -37.83
N VAL A 32 10.36 -2.99 -37.67
CA VAL A 32 11.72 -2.51 -37.90
C VAL A 32 12.59 -2.63 -36.64
N GLY A 33 12.04 -2.34 -35.46
CA GLY A 33 12.77 -2.51 -34.19
C GLY A 33 13.88 -1.47 -33.94
N ASP A 34 13.77 -0.27 -34.52
CA ASP A 34 14.73 0.84 -34.37
C ASP A 34 14.39 1.84 -33.24
N GLY A 35 13.22 1.70 -32.62
CA GLY A 35 12.67 2.55 -31.58
C GLY A 35 12.17 3.90 -32.08
N ARG A 36 11.99 4.06 -33.40
CA ARG A 36 11.53 5.27 -34.08
C ARG A 36 10.34 5.01 -34.98
N THR A 37 10.38 3.92 -35.75
CA THR A 37 9.28 3.43 -36.56
C THR A 37 8.17 2.92 -35.65
N LEU A 38 6.93 3.35 -35.89
CA LEU A 38 5.77 2.85 -35.16
C LEU A 38 5.47 1.42 -35.60
N ASP A 39 5.90 0.43 -34.82
CA ASP A 39 5.83 -1.00 -35.15
C ASP A 39 4.47 -1.65 -34.77
N THR A 40 3.49 -0.85 -34.31
CA THR A 40 2.23 -1.34 -33.74
C THR A 40 1.50 -2.32 -34.67
N GLU A 41 1.30 -1.96 -35.95
CA GLU A 41 0.55 -2.79 -36.91
C GLU A 41 1.26 -4.11 -37.25
N ALA A 42 2.59 -4.09 -37.29
CA ALA A 42 3.38 -5.30 -37.52
C ALA A 42 3.29 -6.26 -36.32
N VAL A 43 3.30 -5.72 -35.09
CA VAL A 43 3.09 -6.53 -33.89
C VAL A 43 1.67 -7.06 -33.81
N VAL A 44 0.65 -6.25 -34.11
CA VAL A 44 -0.76 -6.70 -34.19
C VAL A 44 -0.90 -7.85 -35.19
N SER A 45 -0.28 -7.74 -36.36
CA SER A 45 -0.32 -8.79 -37.39
C SER A 45 0.34 -10.09 -36.91
N ALA A 46 1.47 -10.01 -36.21
CA ALA A 46 2.13 -11.18 -35.63
C ALA A 46 1.32 -11.82 -34.50
N VAL A 47 0.65 -11.02 -33.66
CA VAL A 47 -0.27 -11.50 -32.63
C VAL A 47 -1.45 -12.23 -33.25
N ALA A 48 -2.08 -11.65 -34.27
CA ALA A 48 -3.21 -12.26 -34.97
C ALA A 48 -2.82 -13.61 -35.60
N ALA A 49 -1.62 -13.72 -36.16
CA ALA A 49 -1.11 -14.97 -36.71
C ALA A 49 -0.89 -16.07 -35.65
N CYS A 50 -0.76 -15.70 -34.36
CA CYS A 50 -0.43 -16.60 -33.25
C CYS A 50 -1.51 -16.64 -32.14
N GLN A 51 -2.71 -16.13 -32.40
CA GLN A 51 -3.73 -15.92 -31.36
C GLN A 51 -4.31 -17.22 -30.76
N ASP A 52 -4.19 -18.33 -31.49
CA ASP A 52 -4.69 -19.66 -31.13
C ASP A 52 -3.63 -20.55 -30.45
N GLY A 53 -3.00 -20.04 -29.40
CA GLY A 53 -2.03 -20.80 -28.59
C GLY A 53 -0.56 -20.63 -29.02
N GLY A 54 -0.28 -19.73 -29.97
CA GLY A 54 1.05 -19.47 -30.51
C GLY A 54 1.94 -18.60 -29.61
N VAL A 55 3.18 -18.43 -30.04
CA VAL A 55 4.21 -17.61 -29.40
C VAL A 55 4.62 -16.49 -30.34
N VAL A 56 4.40 -15.24 -29.94
CA VAL A 56 4.98 -14.07 -30.59
C VAL A 56 6.37 -13.85 -30.04
N ARG A 57 7.40 -14.10 -30.85
CA ARG A 57 8.80 -13.97 -30.45
C ARG A 57 9.46 -12.79 -31.14
N PHE A 58 9.95 -11.85 -30.34
CA PHE A 58 10.66 -10.67 -30.82
C PHE A 58 12.14 -10.98 -31.07
N ARG A 59 12.72 -10.34 -32.10
CA ARG A 59 14.18 -10.29 -32.26
C ARG A 59 14.74 -9.14 -31.40
N PRO A 60 16.01 -9.18 -30.96
CA PRO A 60 16.62 -8.05 -30.27
C PRO A 60 16.43 -6.75 -31.05
N GLY A 61 15.98 -5.70 -30.37
CA GLY A 61 15.53 -4.48 -31.00
C GLY A 61 14.68 -3.63 -30.05
N ARG A 62 14.42 -2.39 -30.46
CA ARG A 62 13.57 -1.45 -29.74
C ARG A 62 12.31 -1.21 -30.57
N TYR A 63 11.14 -1.58 -30.09
CA TYR A 63 9.89 -1.49 -30.83
C TYR A 63 9.05 -0.35 -30.27
N LEU A 64 8.84 0.72 -31.05
CA LEU A 64 7.97 1.82 -30.65
C LEU A 64 6.52 1.42 -30.94
N LEU A 65 5.68 1.38 -29.91
CA LEU A 65 4.32 0.86 -29.99
C LEU A 65 3.29 1.89 -29.48
N GLY A 66 2.13 1.87 -30.13
CA GLY A 66 0.86 2.30 -29.54
C GLY A 66 0.28 1.22 -28.62
N GLY A 67 -0.95 1.44 -28.16
CA GLY A 67 -1.66 0.45 -27.35
C GLY A 67 -1.93 -0.83 -28.13
N LEU A 68 -1.55 -1.97 -27.54
CA LEU A 68 -1.72 -3.31 -28.11
C LEU A 68 -2.68 -4.12 -27.25
N THR A 69 -3.84 -4.49 -27.80
CA THR A 69 -4.77 -5.41 -27.16
C THR A 69 -4.47 -6.85 -27.56
N LEU A 70 -4.38 -7.71 -26.56
CA LEU A 70 -4.04 -9.11 -26.63
C LEU A 70 -5.22 -9.91 -26.07
N SER A 71 -5.81 -10.79 -26.86
CA SER A 71 -6.96 -11.61 -26.47
C SER A 71 -6.79 -13.05 -26.93
N GLY A 72 -7.66 -13.96 -26.46
CA GLY A 72 -7.54 -15.38 -26.79
C GLY A 72 -6.45 -16.06 -25.98
N SER A 73 -5.55 -16.81 -26.62
CA SER A 73 -4.49 -17.57 -25.96
C SER A 73 -3.14 -17.33 -26.63
N VAL A 74 -2.52 -16.18 -26.37
CA VAL A 74 -1.25 -15.79 -27.00
C VAL A 74 -0.13 -15.64 -25.98
N ARG A 75 1.09 -16.05 -26.35
CA ARG A 75 2.29 -15.87 -25.53
C ARG A 75 3.24 -14.87 -26.16
N LEU A 76 3.56 -13.80 -25.46
CA LEU A 76 4.58 -12.83 -25.84
C LEU A 76 5.90 -13.22 -25.17
N ASP A 77 6.91 -13.49 -25.99
CA ASP A 77 8.27 -13.82 -25.56
C ASP A 77 9.20 -12.65 -25.89
N LEU A 78 9.66 -11.97 -24.85
CA LEU A 78 10.60 -10.85 -24.90
C LEU A 78 11.97 -11.33 -24.40
N PRO A 79 12.81 -11.92 -25.27
CA PRO A 79 14.16 -12.31 -24.88
C PRO A 79 15.03 -11.09 -24.53
N THR A 80 16.22 -11.36 -23.96
CA THR A 80 17.23 -10.32 -23.69
C THR A 80 17.53 -9.52 -24.96
N GLY A 81 17.63 -8.19 -24.81
CA GLY A 81 17.87 -7.26 -25.91
C GLY A 81 16.61 -6.77 -26.62
N VAL A 82 15.42 -7.24 -26.22
CA VAL A 82 14.13 -6.69 -26.67
C VAL A 82 13.66 -5.58 -25.73
N GLN A 83 13.27 -4.45 -26.31
CA GLN A 83 12.60 -3.37 -25.60
C GLN A 83 11.32 -2.98 -26.33
N LEU A 84 10.17 -3.05 -25.66
CA LEU A 84 8.93 -2.42 -26.10
C LEU A 84 8.86 -1.01 -25.49
N VAL A 85 8.62 -0.01 -26.34
CA VAL A 85 8.69 1.41 -25.98
C VAL A 85 7.35 2.06 -26.27
N ALA A 86 6.75 2.67 -25.25
CA ALA A 86 5.47 3.35 -25.38
C ALA A 86 5.58 4.63 -26.21
N SER A 87 4.63 4.84 -27.11
CA SER A 87 4.48 6.11 -27.83
C SER A 87 4.11 7.25 -26.89
N ALA A 88 4.64 8.44 -27.16
CA ALA A 88 4.23 9.69 -26.49
C ALA A 88 2.96 10.32 -27.11
N GLN A 89 2.48 9.80 -28.23
CA GLN A 89 1.33 10.35 -28.96
C GLN A 89 0.02 9.73 -28.48
N ARG A 90 -0.96 10.60 -28.20
CA ARG A 90 -2.28 10.21 -27.67
C ARG A 90 -3.02 9.29 -28.61
N GLU A 91 -3.03 9.64 -29.88
CA GLU A 91 -3.75 8.96 -30.95
C GLU A 91 -3.35 7.49 -31.11
N HIS A 92 -2.18 7.08 -30.60
CA HIS A 92 -1.70 5.70 -30.67
C HIS A 92 -2.33 4.77 -29.61
N TYR A 93 -3.13 5.26 -28.66
CA TYR A 93 -3.77 4.43 -27.61
C TYR A 93 -5.29 4.27 -27.80
N GLY A 94 -5.86 4.89 -28.83
CA GLY A 94 -7.29 4.82 -29.12
C GLY A 94 -8.15 5.89 -28.41
N PRO A 95 -9.47 5.86 -28.62
CA PRO A 95 -10.34 7.00 -28.30
C PRO A 95 -10.81 7.09 -26.84
N ARG A 96 -10.66 6.02 -26.04
CA ARG A 96 -11.16 5.97 -24.66
C ARG A 96 -10.06 5.57 -23.68
N GLN A 97 -9.92 6.37 -22.63
CA GLN A 97 -8.84 6.23 -21.64
C GLN A 97 -8.95 5.01 -20.72
N ASP A 98 -10.15 4.47 -20.52
CA ASP A 98 -10.36 3.25 -19.72
C ASP A 98 -9.57 2.06 -20.27
N GLY A 99 -9.34 2.02 -21.58
CA GLY A 99 -8.53 1.02 -22.28
C GLY A 99 -7.09 1.44 -22.61
N TRP A 100 -6.57 2.57 -22.11
CA TRP A 100 -5.21 2.99 -22.44
C TRP A 100 -4.16 2.22 -21.65
N TYR A 101 -3.60 1.19 -22.30
CA TYR A 101 -2.43 0.45 -21.87
C TYR A 101 -1.45 0.35 -23.05
N LEU A 102 -0.15 0.21 -22.78
CA LEU A 102 0.79 -0.21 -23.83
C LEU A 102 0.51 -1.67 -24.22
N LEU A 103 0.42 -2.57 -23.24
CA LEU A 103 0.03 -3.96 -23.42
C LEU A 103 -1.26 -4.24 -22.63
N ASP A 104 -2.31 -4.67 -23.30
CA ASP A 104 -3.61 -4.94 -22.70
C ASP A 104 -4.04 -6.40 -22.95
N PHE A 105 -3.75 -7.29 -21.99
CA PHE A 105 -4.27 -8.65 -21.99
C PHE A 105 -5.74 -8.63 -21.58
N HIS A 106 -6.63 -8.55 -22.56
CA HIS A 106 -8.07 -8.35 -22.39
C HIS A 106 -8.86 -9.54 -22.91
N LEU A 107 -9.73 -10.12 -22.07
CA LEU A 107 -10.49 -11.34 -22.41
C LEU A 107 -9.56 -12.49 -22.83
N CYS A 108 -8.44 -12.62 -22.13
CA CYS A 108 -7.45 -13.67 -22.34
C CYS A 108 -7.81 -14.94 -21.54
N SER A 109 -7.51 -16.09 -22.13
CA SER A 109 -7.53 -17.40 -21.48
C SER A 109 -6.20 -18.12 -21.75
N GLY A 110 -5.30 -18.11 -20.77
CA GLY A 110 -3.98 -18.74 -20.90
C GLY A 110 -2.91 -17.88 -21.59
N CYS A 111 -3.08 -16.55 -21.65
CA CYS A 111 -2.07 -15.64 -22.22
C CYS A 111 -0.82 -15.52 -21.33
N SER A 112 0.31 -15.11 -21.93
CA SER A 112 1.50 -14.80 -21.14
C SER A 112 2.39 -13.71 -21.72
N LEU A 113 3.12 -13.03 -20.83
CA LEU A 113 4.24 -12.15 -21.12
C LEU A 113 5.47 -12.70 -20.41
N THR A 114 6.48 -13.12 -21.16
CA THR A 114 7.64 -13.83 -20.62
C THR A 114 8.95 -13.31 -21.19
N GLY A 115 10.06 -13.67 -20.52
CA GLY A 115 11.42 -13.39 -20.98
C GLY A 115 12.11 -12.28 -20.17
N ALA A 116 13.35 -11.96 -20.54
CA ALA A 116 14.21 -11.00 -19.84
C ALA A 116 14.26 -9.62 -20.52
N GLY A 117 13.33 -9.34 -21.43
CA GLY A 117 13.18 -8.07 -22.13
C GLY A 117 12.54 -6.99 -21.26
N VAL A 118 12.43 -5.79 -21.86
CA VAL A 118 11.99 -4.58 -21.17
C VAL A 118 10.72 -4.03 -21.81
N VAL A 119 9.76 -3.62 -20.99
CA VAL A 119 8.59 -2.82 -21.37
C VAL A 119 8.74 -1.44 -20.72
N SER A 120 8.79 -0.37 -21.51
CA SER A 120 9.11 0.99 -21.05
C SER A 120 8.02 1.98 -21.42
N GLY A 121 7.48 2.70 -20.43
CA GLY A 121 6.32 3.59 -20.58
C GLY A 121 6.61 5.02 -21.03
N CYS A 122 7.87 5.39 -21.21
CA CYS A 122 8.28 6.75 -21.60
C CYS A 122 7.71 7.87 -20.71
N ALA A 123 7.61 7.66 -19.39
CA ALA A 123 7.03 8.60 -18.42
C ALA A 123 7.48 10.07 -18.60
N ALA A 124 8.75 10.30 -18.91
CA ALA A 124 9.31 11.64 -19.13
C ALA A 124 8.56 12.44 -20.23
N ALA A 125 8.03 11.77 -21.25
CA ALA A 125 7.25 12.41 -22.31
C ALA A 125 5.90 12.99 -21.80
N PHE A 126 5.49 12.59 -20.60
CA PHE A 126 4.28 13.02 -19.92
C PHE A 126 4.59 14.04 -18.81
N THR A 127 5.73 14.74 -18.85
CA THR A 127 6.08 15.84 -17.93
C THR A 127 6.05 17.21 -18.63
N VAL A 128 5.92 18.30 -17.87
CA VAL A 128 6.07 19.67 -18.39
C VAL A 128 7.19 20.43 -17.67
N GLY A 129 8.00 21.17 -18.45
CA GLY A 129 9.12 21.98 -17.94
C GLY A 129 10.38 21.18 -17.60
N SER A 130 11.48 21.87 -17.32
CA SER A 130 12.81 21.27 -17.08
C SER A 130 13.14 21.01 -15.61
N GLU A 131 12.31 21.43 -14.65
CA GLU A 131 12.74 21.58 -13.25
C GLU A 131 12.09 20.66 -12.19
N SER A 132 11.12 19.80 -12.49
CA SER A 132 10.87 18.57 -11.72
C SER A 132 9.79 17.68 -12.35
N PRO A 133 9.85 16.34 -12.19
CA PRO A 133 8.78 15.40 -12.58
C PRO A 133 7.44 15.59 -11.82
N ARG A 134 7.27 16.69 -11.07
CA ARG A 134 6.06 16.99 -10.28
C ARG A 134 4.94 17.63 -11.08
N ARG A 135 5.19 18.07 -12.32
CA ARG A 135 4.16 18.61 -13.21
C ARG A 135 3.99 17.71 -14.41
N VAL A 136 2.93 16.92 -14.35
CA VAL A 136 2.56 15.99 -15.41
C VAL A 136 1.79 16.71 -16.52
N ARG A 137 2.15 16.41 -17.77
CA ARG A 137 1.36 16.72 -18.95
C ARG A 137 0.21 15.73 -19.05
N ASN A 138 -1.00 16.23 -18.84
CA ASN A 138 -2.21 15.44 -19.06
C ASN A 138 -2.84 15.80 -20.39
N TRP A 139 -3.35 14.79 -21.12
CA TRP A 139 -4.12 15.06 -22.31
C TRP A 139 -5.48 15.67 -21.95
N SER A 140 -5.91 16.69 -22.71
CA SER A 140 -7.22 17.33 -22.55
C SER A 140 -8.29 16.58 -23.33
N ASP A 141 -8.51 15.31 -22.99
CA ASP A 141 -9.51 14.46 -23.62
C ASP A 141 -10.87 14.56 -22.90
N ARG A 142 -11.96 14.51 -23.65
CA ARG A 142 -13.33 14.45 -23.10
C ARG A 142 -13.67 13.06 -22.55
N SER A 143 -13.03 12.00 -23.05
CA SER A 143 -13.16 10.63 -22.51
C SER A 143 -12.52 10.49 -21.13
N CYS A 144 -11.61 11.39 -20.76
CA CYS A 144 -10.96 11.41 -19.46
C CYS A 144 -11.86 12.05 -18.40
N GLY A 145 -12.50 11.21 -17.57
CA GLY A 145 -13.32 11.68 -16.44
C GLY A 145 -12.52 12.44 -15.38
N VAL A 146 -11.22 12.16 -15.25
CA VAL A 146 -10.28 12.91 -14.40
C VAL A 146 -9.09 13.32 -15.25
N ARG A 147 -9.09 14.57 -15.72
CA ARG A 147 -8.02 15.09 -16.59
C ARG A 147 -6.63 14.88 -16.00
N ALA A 148 -6.46 15.01 -14.68
CA ALA A 148 -5.18 14.81 -14.00
C ALA A 148 -4.60 13.37 -14.09
N GLN A 149 -5.40 12.40 -14.56
CA GLN A 149 -5.05 10.99 -14.69
C GLN A 149 -5.08 10.51 -16.15
N CYS A 150 -5.10 11.43 -17.11
CA CYS A 150 -5.23 11.14 -18.54
C CYS A 150 -3.87 10.74 -19.14
N ARG A 151 -3.37 9.56 -18.74
CA ARG A 151 -2.09 8.95 -19.13
C ARG A 151 -2.25 7.45 -19.34
N PRO A 152 -1.49 6.83 -20.25
CA PRO A 152 -1.55 5.39 -20.45
C PRO A 152 -0.91 4.64 -19.28
N ARG A 153 -1.51 3.50 -18.94
CA ARG A 153 -0.91 2.48 -18.06
C ARG A 153 0.08 1.63 -18.86
N LEU A 154 0.97 0.91 -18.20
CA LEU A 154 1.97 0.12 -18.93
C LEU A 154 1.42 -1.25 -19.36
N VAL A 155 1.05 -2.09 -18.40
CA VAL A 155 0.53 -3.45 -18.66
C VAL A 155 -0.80 -3.65 -17.94
N GLY A 156 -1.82 -4.08 -18.68
CA GLY A 156 -3.13 -4.46 -18.17
C GLY A 156 -3.37 -5.95 -18.32
N VAL A 157 -3.91 -6.58 -17.29
CA VAL A 157 -4.54 -7.91 -17.34
C VAL A 157 -5.98 -7.71 -16.95
N ARG A 158 -6.88 -7.67 -17.93
CA ARG A 158 -8.26 -7.21 -17.76
C ARG A 158 -9.25 -8.30 -18.17
N HIS A 159 -10.25 -8.58 -17.33
CA HIS A 159 -11.30 -9.54 -17.66
C HIS A 159 -10.76 -10.89 -18.16
N SER A 160 -9.65 -11.36 -17.57
CA SER A 160 -8.86 -12.48 -18.10
C SER A 160 -8.67 -13.56 -17.06
N SER A 161 -8.41 -14.78 -17.52
CA SER A 161 -8.13 -15.93 -16.67
C SER A 161 -6.86 -16.68 -17.11
N GLY A 162 -6.08 -17.16 -16.14
CA GLY A 162 -4.90 -17.99 -16.42
C GLY A 162 -3.74 -17.23 -17.06
N VAL A 163 -3.50 -15.98 -16.66
CA VAL A 163 -2.45 -15.13 -17.24
C VAL A 163 -1.14 -15.24 -16.47
N LEU A 164 -0.03 -15.40 -17.20
CA LEU A 164 1.33 -15.40 -16.63
C LEU A 164 2.14 -14.19 -17.10
N ILE A 165 2.61 -13.37 -16.17
CA ILE A 165 3.60 -12.32 -16.41
C ILE A 165 4.90 -12.72 -15.70
N SER A 166 6.00 -12.91 -16.42
CA SER A 166 7.21 -13.46 -15.82
C SER A 166 8.53 -12.94 -16.40
N GLY A 167 9.49 -12.66 -15.52
CA GLY A 167 10.89 -12.34 -15.84
C GLY A 167 11.15 -10.96 -16.44
N VAL A 168 10.13 -10.32 -17.01
CA VAL A 168 10.27 -9.04 -17.70
C VAL A 168 10.61 -7.90 -16.75
N THR A 169 11.26 -6.87 -17.29
CA THR A 169 11.42 -5.58 -16.60
C THR A 169 10.39 -4.58 -17.11
N LEU A 170 9.60 -4.02 -16.19
CA LEU A 170 8.64 -2.95 -16.44
C LEU A 170 9.24 -1.64 -15.90
N ARG A 171 9.34 -0.60 -16.72
CA ARG A 171 9.94 0.66 -16.28
C ARG A 171 9.29 1.89 -16.88
N ASP A 172 9.59 3.04 -16.28
CA ASP A 172 9.23 4.36 -16.80
C ASP A 172 7.74 4.50 -17.11
N SER A 173 6.86 3.90 -16.29
CA SER A 173 5.41 3.95 -16.51
C SER A 173 4.87 5.35 -16.30
N ALA A 174 4.08 5.85 -17.26
CA ALA A 174 3.41 7.14 -17.18
C ALA A 174 2.20 7.15 -16.21
N PHE A 175 1.75 5.99 -15.74
CA PHE A 175 0.70 5.84 -14.73
C PHE A 175 0.92 4.51 -14.00
N TRP A 176 -0.14 3.81 -13.58
CA TRP A 176 -0.04 2.46 -13.01
C TRP A 176 0.71 1.50 -13.93
N THR A 177 1.63 0.73 -13.35
CA THR A 177 2.58 -0.08 -14.12
C THR A 177 1.99 -1.43 -14.53
N LEU A 178 1.63 -2.29 -13.58
CA LEU A 178 0.96 -3.56 -13.87
C LEU A 178 -0.40 -3.60 -13.18
N HIS A 179 -1.48 -3.60 -13.96
CA HIS A 179 -2.84 -3.54 -13.45
C HIS A 179 -3.61 -4.83 -13.77
N VAL A 180 -3.84 -5.65 -12.76
CA VAL A 180 -4.69 -6.85 -12.81
C VAL A 180 -6.10 -6.43 -12.41
N LEU A 181 -7.00 -6.33 -13.39
CA LEU A 181 -8.36 -5.84 -13.23
C LEU A 181 -9.38 -6.92 -13.59
N HIS A 182 -10.32 -7.21 -12.69
CA HIS A 182 -11.45 -8.11 -12.96
C HIS A 182 -11.01 -9.48 -13.52
N SER A 183 -9.92 -10.02 -13.00
CA SER A 183 -9.26 -11.21 -13.54
C SER A 183 -9.05 -12.28 -12.48
N ASP A 184 -8.87 -13.52 -12.92
CA ASP A 184 -8.64 -14.66 -12.03
C ASP A 184 -7.45 -15.53 -12.47
N HIS A 185 -6.85 -16.26 -11.54
CA HIS A 185 -5.71 -17.15 -11.81
C HIS A 185 -4.55 -16.43 -12.51
N VAL A 186 -4.13 -15.29 -11.96
CA VAL A 186 -3.03 -14.47 -12.51
C VAL A 186 -1.75 -14.71 -11.71
N ARG A 187 -0.64 -14.96 -12.42
CA ARG A 187 0.68 -15.16 -11.81
C ARG A 187 1.66 -14.11 -12.30
N VAL A 188 2.28 -13.39 -11.37
CA VAL A 188 3.31 -12.38 -11.62
C VAL A 188 4.61 -12.87 -10.96
N LEU A 189 5.56 -13.36 -11.74
CA LEU A 189 6.70 -14.15 -11.24
C LEU A 189 8.05 -13.56 -11.67
N GLY A 190 8.89 -13.18 -10.71
CA GLY A 190 10.23 -12.69 -11.00
C GLY A 190 10.25 -11.40 -11.84
N VAL A 191 9.19 -10.60 -11.76
CA VAL A 191 9.07 -9.33 -12.50
C VAL A 191 9.85 -8.25 -11.76
N THR A 192 10.57 -7.42 -12.52
CA THR A 192 11.23 -6.22 -11.99
C THR A 192 10.45 -4.99 -12.41
N VAL A 193 10.02 -4.17 -11.46
CA VAL A 193 9.34 -2.89 -11.70
C VAL A 193 10.24 -1.74 -11.23
N LEU A 194 10.62 -0.87 -12.18
CA LEU A 194 11.49 0.29 -11.95
C LEU A 194 10.73 1.57 -12.30
N GLY A 195 10.10 2.14 -11.28
CA GLY A 195 9.42 3.42 -11.32
C GLY A 195 10.36 4.59 -11.05
N ASP A 196 10.07 5.73 -11.66
CA ASP A 196 10.66 7.01 -11.24
C ASP A 196 10.07 7.40 -9.89
N PHE A 197 10.95 7.55 -8.89
CA PHE A 197 10.65 7.85 -7.49
C PHE A 197 9.97 9.22 -7.27
N ASP A 198 9.97 10.09 -8.26
CA ASP A 198 9.34 11.40 -8.20
C ASP A 198 8.11 11.55 -9.12
N PHE A 199 7.66 10.46 -9.75
CA PHE A 199 6.60 10.50 -10.74
C PHE A 199 5.23 10.08 -10.14
N PRO A 200 4.16 10.90 -10.28
CA PRO A 200 2.90 10.66 -9.57
C PRO A 200 2.08 9.52 -10.20
N ASN A 201 1.35 8.78 -9.35
CA ASN A 201 0.53 7.63 -9.73
C ASN A 201 1.33 6.54 -10.44
N ASN A 202 2.61 6.43 -10.08
CA ASN A 202 3.48 5.37 -10.52
C ASN A 202 3.40 4.23 -9.52
N ASP A 203 2.26 3.55 -9.50
CA ASP A 203 2.01 2.35 -8.73
C ASP A 203 2.71 1.16 -9.42
N GLY A 204 3.12 0.16 -8.65
CA GLY A 204 3.87 -0.99 -9.15
C GLY A 204 2.94 -2.07 -9.70
N ILE A 205 2.33 -2.83 -8.79
CA ILE A 205 1.41 -3.92 -9.12
C ILE A 205 0.07 -3.65 -8.44
N ASP A 206 -0.94 -3.31 -9.23
CA ASP A 206 -2.32 -3.11 -8.79
C ASP A 206 -3.15 -4.36 -9.05
N ILE A 207 -3.78 -4.88 -7.99
CA ILE A 207 -4.72 -6.01 -8.04
C ILE A 207 -6.10 -5.46 -7.67
N ASP A 208 -6.95 -5.31 -8.68
CA ASP A 208 -8.22 -4.61 -8.62
C ASP A 208 -9.39 -5.54 -8.99
N GLY A 209 -10.28 -5.78 -8.04
CA GLY A 209 -11.42 -6.70 -8.18
C GLY A 209 -11.04 -8.05 -8.79
N SER A 210 -9.98 -8.68 -8.30
CA SER A 210 -9.38 -9.85 -8.92
C SER A 210 -9.14 -10.97 -7.91
N SER A 211 -9.13 -12.22 -8.37
CA SER A 211 -9.04 -13.38 -7.48
C SER A 211 -7.98 -14.41 -7.87
N TYR A 212 -7.51 -15.21 -6.91
CA TYR A 212 -6.47 -16.22 -7.16
C TYR A 212 -5.22 -15.63 -7.82
N VAL A 213 -4.73 -14.53 -7.27
CA VAL A 213 -3.57 -13.81 -7.79
C VAL A 213 -2.33 -14.14 -6.96
N THR A 214 -1.24 -14.54 -7.64
CA THR A 214 0.06 -14.77 -7.00
C THR A 214 1.09 -13.79 -7.54
N VAL A 215 1.73 -13.04 -6.64
CA VAL A 215 2.90 -12.20 -6.93
C VAL A 215 4.09 -12.79 -6.19
N GLU A 216 5.11 -13.25 -6.90
CA GLU A 216 6.23 -13.98 -6.28
C GLU A 216 7.59 -13.66 -6.88
N GLY A 217 8.59 -13.46 -6.01
CA GLY A 217 9.97 -13.25 -6.44
C GLY A 217 10.22 -11.91 -7.13
N CYS A 218 9.33 -10.93 -6.96
CA CYS A 218 9.39 -9.66 -7.68
C CYS A 218 10.25 -8.61 -6.95
N HIS A 219 10.86 -7.70 -7.73
CA HIS A 219 11.52 -6.51 -7.22
C HIS A 219 10.75 -5.27 -7.68
N VAL A 220 10.21 -4.49 -6.74
CA VAL A 220 9.33 -3.37 -7.06
C VAL A 220 9.83 -2.12 -6.36
N THR A 221 10.17 -1.11 -7.17
CA THR A 221 10.69 0.19 -6.73
C THR A 221 9.84 1.26 -7.41
N THR A 222 9.02 2.00 -6.66
CA THR A 222 8.03 2.94 -7.20
C THR A 222 7.90 4.25 -6.41
N ALA A 223 7.35 5.29 -7.03
CA ALA A 223 6.97 6.51 -6.31
C ALA A 223 5.67 6.36 -5.53
N ASP A 224 4.70 5.66 -6.11
CA ASP A 224 3.42 5.37 -5.46
C ASP A 224 3.44 3.93 -4.89
N ASP A 225 2.28 3.36 -4.58
CA ASP A 225 2.19 2.06 -3.92
C ASP A 225 2.90 0.93 -4.70
N ALA A 226 3.76 0.14 -4.04
CA ALA A 226 4.54 -0.89 -4.75
C ALA A 226 3.68 -2.11 -5.11
N VAL A 227 2.95 -2.65 -4.14
CA VAL A 227 1.89 -3.63 -4.39
C VAL A 227 0.60 -3.14 -3.74
N CYS A 228 -0.42 -2.87 -4.56
CA CYS A 228 -1.70 -2.37 -4.11
C CYS A 228 -2.83 -3.36 -4.44
N LEU A 229 -3.64 -3.69 -3.44
CA LEU A 229 -4.90 -4.40 -3.61
C LEU A 229 -6.04 -3.40 -3.44
N LYS A 230 -6.98 -3.39 -4.38
CA LYS A 230 -8.09 -2.44 -4.39
C LYS A 230 -9.33 -3.07 -5.04
N THR A 231 -10.41 -2.32 -4.98
CA THR A 231 -11.69 -2.59 -5.66
C THR A 231 -12.24 -1.24 -6.10
N THR A 232 -11.94 -0.83 -7.34
CA THR A 232 -12.36 0.45 -7.90
C THR A 232 -13.73 0.32 -8.58
N ARG A 233 -14.50 1.43 -8.62
CA ARG A 233 -15.80 1.48 -9.33
C ARG A 233 -16.74 0.34 -8.89
N ASP A 234 -17.32 -0.39 -9.85
CA ASP A 234 -18.23 -1.52 -9.67
C ASP A 234 -17.47 -2.87 -9.71
N ALA A 235 -16.20 -2.87 -9.29
CA ALA A 235 -15.37 -4.07 -9.25
C ALA A 235 -15.98 -5.17 -8.37
N PRO A 236 -15.81 -6.45 -8.74
CA PRO A 236 -16.11 -7.54 -7.83
C PRO A 236 -15.11 -7.55 -6.66
N ALA A 237 -15.29 -8.49 -5.73
CA ALA A 237 -14.37 -8.64 -4.61
C ALA A 237 -12.95 -9.01 -5.05
N THR A 238 -11.94 -8.54 -4.32
CA THR A 238 -10.56 -9.00 -4.45
C THR A 238 -10.28 -10.07 -3.41
N HIS A 239 -9.98 -11.31 -3.80
CA HIS A 239 -9.79 -12.38 -2.82
C HIS A 239 -8.83 -13.50 -3.23
N HIS A 240 -8.29 -14.22 -2.25
CA HIS A 240 -7.24 -15.24 -2.48
C HIS A 240 -6.03 -14.67 -3.21
N VAL A 241 -5.41 -13.64 -2.61
CA VAL A 241 -4.19 -13.03 -3.12
C VAL A 241 -3.02 -13.41 -2.24
N ARG A 242 -1.93 -13.89 -2.85
CA ARG A 242 -0.67 -14.19 -2.19
C ARG A 242 0.45 -13.35 -2.78
N VAL A 243 1.19 -12.65 -1.93
CA VAL A 243 2.39 -11.90 -2.30
C VAL A 243 3.55 -12.44 -1.48
N ALA A 244 4.54 -13.04 -2.15
CA ALA A 244 5.60 -13.78 -1.48
C ALA A 244 7.00 -13.51 -2.04
N ASN A 245 8.03 -13.56 -1.20
CA ASN A 245 9.43 -13.53 -1.64
C ASN A 245 9.79 -12.27 -2.45
N CYS A 246 9.19 -11.11 -2.14
CA CYS A 246 9.39 -9.87 -2.89
C CYS A 246 10.24 -8.85 -2.11
N THR A 247 10.98 -8.02 -2.86
CA THR A 247 11.64 -6.83 -2.35
C THR A 247 10.89 -5.60 -2.82
N LEU A 248 10.42 -4.78 -1.88
CA LEU A 248 9.51 -3.66 -2.13
C LEU A 248 10.09 -2.35 -1.61
N ARG A 249 10.01 -1.29 -2.41
CA ARG A 249 10.45 0.06 -2.04
C ARG A 249 9.48 1.08 -2.63
N SER A 250 8.94 1.98 -1.81
CA SER A 250 7.93 2.95 -2.25
C SER A 250 8.02 4.30 -1.53
N ARG A 251 7.81 5.42 -2.24
CA ARG A 251 7.58 6.72 -1.59
C ARG A 251 6.14 6.95 -1.08
N SER A 252 5.22 6.04 -1.39
CA SER A 252 3.88 5.93 -0.77
C SER A 252 3.86 4.74 0.20
N ALA A 253 3.27 3.60 -0.16
CA ALA A 253 3.29 2.38 0.65
C ALA A 253 3.93 1.19 -0.09
N ALA A 254 4.80 0.45 0.59
CA ALA A 254 5.35 -0.78 0.02
C ALA A 254 4.26 -1.84 -0.19
N VAL A 255 3.35 -2.00 0.78
CA VAL A 255 2.14 -2.80 0.62
C VAL A 255 0.93 -1.95 0.96
N LYS A 256 -0.07 -1.97 0.08
CA LYS A 256 -1.32 -1.24 0.25
C LYS A 256 -2.54 -2.12 0.02
N LEU A 257 -3.50 -2.08 0.94
CA LEU A 257 -4.90 -2.40 0.67
C LEU A 257 -5.71 -1.09 0.69
N GLY A 258 -6.43 -0.79 -0.38
CA GLY A 258 -7.19 0.44 -0.58
C GLY A 258 -6.37 1.58 -1.22
N SER A 259 -6.85 2.82 -1.25
CA SER A 259 -8.00 3.32 -0.48
C SER A 259 -9.34 2.89 -1.03
N GLU A 260 -9.40 2.56 -2.33
CA GLU A 260 -10.61 2.17 -3.05
C GLU A 260 -11.04 0.76 -2.62
N THR A 261 -12.02 0.71 -1.72
CA THR A 261 -12.51 -0.52 -1.10
C THR A 261 -14.01 -0.68 -1.35
N ARG A 262 -14.43 -0.48 -2.61
CA ARG A 262 -15.83 -0.50 -3.04
C ARG A 262 -16.47 -1.88 -2.97
N ALA A 263 -15.69 -2.95 -2.99
CA ALA A 263 -16.13 -4.31 -2.73
C ALA A 263 -15.23 -4.98 -1.68
N ASP A 264 -15.58 -6.20 -1.29
CA ASP A 264 -14.83 -6.93 -0.26
C ASP A 264 -13.41 -7.24 -0.71
N ILE A 265 -12.46 -7.18 0.23
CA ILE A 265 -11.09 -7.66 0.09
C ILE A 265 -10.85 -8.72 1.16
N THR A 266 -10.71 -9.99 0.76
CA THR A 266 -10.65 -11.12 1.71
C THR A 266 -9.60 -12.16 1.38
N ASP A 267 -9.08 -12.83 2.40
CA ASP A 267 -8.17 -13.99 2.27
C ASP A 267 -6.87 -13.61 1.56
N ILE A 268 -6.13 -12.72 2.21
CA ILE A 268 -4.91 -12.11 1.67
C ILE A 268 -3.71 -12.52 2.52
N THR A 269 -2.63 -12.97 1.87
CA THR A 269 -1.38 -13.34 2.54
C THR A 269 -0.20 -12.59 1.92
N PHE A 270 0.52 -11.85 2.77
CA PHE A 270 1.82 -11.26 2.46
C PHE A 270 2.87 -12.01 3.28
N GLU A 271 3.86 -12.61 2.61
CA GLU A 271 4.88 -13.37 3.32
C GLU A 271 6.28 -13.26 2.75
N HIS A 272 7.30 -13.37 3.61
CA HIS A 272 8.70 -13.33 3.18
C HIS A 272 9.03 -12.07 2.38
N LEU A 273 8.63 -10.90 2.90
CA LEU A 273 8.82 -9.61 2.24
C LEU A 273 9.98 -8.83 2.85
N GLN A 274 10.74 -8.18 1.99
CA GLN A 274 11.71 -7.17 2.37
C GLN A 274 11.22 -5.80 1.93
N VAL A 275 10.74 -5.00 2.89
CA VAL A 275 10.37 -3.60 2.66
C VAL A 275 11.56 -2.71 2.96
N LEU A 276 12.01 -1.97 1.96
CA LEU A 276 13.16 -1.09 2.01
C LEU A 276 12.72 0.36 1.89
N ASP A 277 13.40 1.24 2.64
CA ASP A 277 13.45 2.70 2.43
C ASP A 277 12.12 3.30 1.95
N SER A 278 11.02 2.98 2.66
CA SER A 278 9.66 3.31 2.21
C SER A 278 8.99 4.35 3.11
N ASN A 279 8.03 5.11 2.58
CA ASN A 279 7.28 6.06 3.40
C ASN A 279 6.25 5.36 4.29
N ARG A 280 5.62 4.28 3.81
CA ARG A 280 4.89 3.31 4.63
C ARG A 280 5.31 1.89 4.32
N GLY A 281 5.26 1.05 5.34
CA GLY A 281 5.52 -0.37 5.22
C GLY A 281 4.26 -1.13 4.78
N LEU A 282 3.54 -1.64 5.77
CA LEU A 282 2.38 -2.51 5.60
C LEU A 282 1.10 -1.72 5.89
N ALA A 283 0.34 -1.35 4.85
CA ALA A 283 -0.78 -0.43 4.98
C ALA A 283 -2.14 -1.03 4.54
N ILE A 284 -3.16 -0.88 5.39
CA ILE A 284 -4.57 -1.08 5.07
C ILE A 284 -5.30 0.25 5.29
N GLN A 285 -5.98 0.71 4.24
CA GLN A 285 -6.81 1.91 4.25
C GLN A 285 -8.21 1.58 3.76
N LEU A 286 -9.06 1.10 4.66
CA LEU A 286 -10.47 0.90 4.37
C LEU A 286 -11.19 2.26 4.41
N ARG A 287 -11.81 2.63 3.28
CA ARG A 287 -12.46 3.95 3.12
C ARG A 287 -13.89 3.91 2.60
N ASP A 288 -14.25 2.85 1.88
CA ASP A 288 -15.55 2.69 1.24
C ASP A 288 -16.35 1.53 1.89
N HIS A 289 -17.49 1.18 1.31
CA HIS A 289 -18.50 0.28 1.88
C HIS A 289 -18.16 -1.22 1.85
N GLY A 290 -17.17 -1.64 1.06
CA GLY A 290 -16.66 -3.01 1.08
C GLY A 290 -15.91 -3.31 2.38
N SER A 291 -15.83 -4.58 2.75
CA SER A 291 -15.15 -5.01 3.99
C SER A 291 -13.77 -5.60 3.71
N VAL A 292 -12.83 -5.42 4.64
CA VAL A 292 -11.50 -6.04 4.59
C VAL A 292 -11.39 -7.09 5.69
N ARG A 293 -11.12 -8.35 5.32
CA ARG A 293 -11.05 -9.45 6.29
C ARG A 293 -10.00 -10.51 5.96
N ASN A 294 -9.53 -11.22 6.99
CA ASN A 294 -8.61 -12.34 6.86
C ASN A 294 -7.31 -11.94 6.10
N VAL A 295 -6.58 -10.98 6.68
CA VAL A 295 -5.31 -10.50 6.11
C VAL A 295 -4.17 -10.92 7.03
N THR A 296 -3.18 -11.63 6.48
CA THR A 296 -1.98 -12.04 7.21
C THR A 296 -0.74 -11.40 6.61
N PHE A 297 0.06 -10.77 7.45
CA PHE A 297 1.42 -10.32 7.18
C PHE A 297 2.38 -11.16 7.99
N GLN A 298 3.25 -11.95 7.34
CA GLN A 298 4.15 -12.85 8.08
C GLN A 298 5.58 -12.92 7.53
N HIS A 299 6.56 -13.04 8.43
CA HIS A 299 7.99 -13.14 8.04
C HIS A 299 8.45 -11.93 7.22
N ILE A 300 8.33 -10.72 7.78
CA ILE A 300 8.58 -9.46 7.06
C ILE A 300 9.62 -8.62 7.79
N SER A 301 10.59 -8.10 7.03
CA SER A 301 11.46 -7.02 7.51
C SER A 301 11.04 -5.69 6.90
N VAL A 302 10.89 -4.65 7.71
CA VAL A 302 10.43 -3.32 7.29
C VAL A 302 11.45 -2.25 7.65
N PHE A 303 11.87 -1.45 6.68
CA PHE A 303 12.55 -0.18 6.92
C PHE A 303 11.74 0.97 6.32
N THR A 304 11.31 1.90 7.17
CA THR A 304 10.57 3.09 6.75
C THR A 304 11.20 4.39 7.23
N ARG A 305 10.93 5.46 6.49
CA ARG A 305 11.30 6.83 6.86
C ARG A 305 10.30 7.81 6.29
N GLN A 306 10.17 8.96 6.94
CA GLN A 306 9.46 10.08 6.35
C GLN A 306 10.22 10.61 5.13
N TYR A 307 9.52 10.76 4.00
CA TYR A 307 10.02 11.46 2.82
C TYR A 307 9.56 12.94 2.82
N PRO A 308 10.43 13.89 2.44
CA PRO A 308 10.01 15.27 2.23
C PRO A 308 9.07 15.37 1.02
N GLY A 309 8.18 16.37 1.01
CA GLY A 309 7.23 16.62 -0.08
C GLY A 309 5.78 16.20 0.22
N ARG A 310 4.99 16.01 -0.84
CA ARG A 310 3.53 15.78 -0.80
C ARG A 310 3.16 14.29 -0.94
N TRP A 311 4.05 13.39 -0.55
CA TRP A 311 3.77 11.96 -0.56
C TRP A 311 2.76 11.58 0.52
N TRP A 312 2.06 10.47 0.32
CA TRP A 312 1.18 9.92 1.35
C TRP A 312 2.04 9.15 2.35
N GLY A 313 1.89 9.45 3.64
CA GLY A 313 2.60 8.78 4.74
C GLY A 313 3.56 9.65 5.52
N GLY A 314 3.84 9.16 6.72
CA GLY A 314 4.72 9.76 7.72
C GLY A 314 5.75 8.78 8.28
N GLY A 315 6.15 7.76 7.51
CA GLY A 315 7.12 6.76 7.96
C GLY A 315 6.52 5.53 8.63
N GLU A 316 5.20 5.32 8.58
CA GLU A 316 4.52 4.28 9.37
C GLU A 316 4.94 2.86 8.94
N PRO A 317 5.55 2.03 9.81
CA PRO A 317 5.95 0.68 9.44
C PRO A 317 4.75 -0.26 9.27
N MET A 318 3.70 -0.07 10.07
CA MET A 318 2.43 -0.80 10.03
C MET A 318 1.29 0.19 10.25
N TYR A 319 0.32 0.18 9.34
CA TYR A 319 -0.74 1.19 9.28
C TYR A 319 -2.08 0.52 8.92
N VAL A 320 -3.01 0.43 9.86
CA VAL A 320 -4.32 -0.18 9.68
C VAL A 320 -5.38 0.84 10.04
N THR A 321 -6.22 1.19 9.07
CA THR A 321 -7.30 2.15 9.31
C THR A 321 -8.59 1.78 8.62
N ALA A 322 -9.71 2.06 9.30
CA ALA A 322 -11.06 2.02 8.74
C ALA A 322 -11.75 3.34 9.06
N LEU A 323 -11.77 4.25 8.09
CA LEU A 323 -12.28 5.60 8.25
C LEU A 323 -13.18 5.92 7.06
N PRO A 324 -14.31 6.62 7.22
CA PRO A 324 -15.15 6.97 6.07
C PRO A 324 -14.39 7.86 5.08
N ARG A 325 -14.54 7.60 3.78
CA ARG A 325 -13.86 8.36 2.70
C ARG A 325 -14.18 9.86 2.74
N TRP A 326 -15.40 10.21 3.12
CA TRP A 326 -15.87 11.57 3.34
C TRP A 326 -16.92 11.56 4.47
N PRO A 327 -17.28 12.71 5.07
CA PRO A 327 -18.29 12.75 6.11
C PRO A 327 -19.59 12.05 5.69
N LEU A 328 -20.11 11.18 6.56
CA LEU A 328 -21.33 10.37 6.34
C LEU A 328 -21.20 9.25 5.27
N ALA A 329 -20.01 9.03 4.69
CA ALA A 329 -19.81 7.88 3.81
C ALA A 329 -19.98 6.57 4.59
N ARG A 330 -20.58 5.56 3.93
CA ARG A 330 -20.56 4.19 4.47
C ARG A 330 -19.15 3.63 4.37
N VAL A 331 -18.66 3.10 5.49
CA VAL A 331 -17.42 2.34 5.60
C VAL A 331 -17.75 0.91 6.00
N GLY A 332 -17.16 -0.07 5.33
CA GLY A 332 -17.35 -1.49 5.65
C GLY A 332 -16.66 -1.90 6.95
N GLN A 333 -16.61 -3.20 7.22
CA GLN A 333 -15.95 -3.74 8.42
C GLN A 333 -14.49 -4.09 8.13
N LEU A 334 -13.62 -3.93 9.14
CA LEU A 334 -12.24 -4.43 9.10
C LEU A 334 -12.05 -5.45 10.22
N ALA A 335 -11.76 -6.70 9.85
CA ALA A 335 -11.63 -7.79 10.81
C ALA A 335 -10.49 -8.77 10.50
N ASN A 336 -9.97 -9.46 11.51
CA ASN A 336 -9.01 -10.56 11.38
C ASN A 336 -7.76 -10.16 10.59
N VAL A 337 -6.98 -9.23 11.14
CA VAL A 337 -5.69 -8.78 10.58
C VAL A 337 -4.58 -9.22 11.51
N THR A 338 -3.64 -10.02 11.01
CA THR A 338 -2.52 -10.55 11.81
C THR A 338 -1.18 -10.09 11.25
N PHE A 339 -0.32 -9.56 12.12
CA PHE A 339 1.10 -9.34 11.88
C PHE A 339 1.88 -10.36 12.69
N ARG A 340 2.60 -11.27 12.02
CA ARG A 340 3.35 -12.35 12.66
C ARG A 340 4.82 -12.34 12.26
N ASN A 341 5.75 -12.39 13.20
CA ASN A 341 7.18 -12.40 12.90
C ASN A 341 7.58 -11.22 11.98
N VAL A 342 7.33 -10.01 12.46
CA VAL A 342 7.63 -8.75 11.76
C VAL A 342 8.70 -7.99 12.52
N VAL A 343 9.77 -7.63 11.84
CA VAL A 343 10.83 -6.78 12.39
C VAL A 343 10.84 -5.47 11.61
N ALA A 344 10.56 -4.36 12.30
CA ALA A 344 10.45 -3.04 11.71
C ALA A 344 11.44 -2.05 12.32
N GLU A 345 12.09 -1.27 11.46
CA GLU A 345 12.83 -0.06 11.82
C GLU A 345 12.15 1.13 11.13
N THR A 346 11.77 2.16 11.90
CA THR A 346 11.13 3.36 11.35
C THR A 346 11.81 4.63 11.83
N ARG A 347 11.95 5.61 10.93
CA ARG A 347 12.41 6.97 11.26
C ARG A 347 11.24 7.94 11.21
N GLY A 348 10.72 8.28 12.39
CA GLY A 348 9.67 9.28 12.57
C GLY A 348 8.24 8.78 12.34
N GLY A 349 7.99 7.49 12.10
CA GLY A 349 6.65 6.96 11.88
C GLY A 349 6.10 6.14 13.06
N LEU A 350 4.77 6.09 13.18
CA LEU A 350 4.08 5.32 14.23
C LEU A 350 3.50 4.02 13.68
N VAL A 351 3.30 3.03 14.55
CA VAL A 351 2.34 1.97 14.26
C VAL A 351 0.94 2.54 14.47
N VAL A 352 0.08 2.46 13.45
CA VAL A 352 -1.27 3.03 13.47
C VAL A 352 -2.29 1.92 13.35
N VAL A 353 -3.24 1.87 14.28
CA VAL A 353 -4.38 0.95 14.29
C VAL A 353 -5.63 1.73 14.68
N ALA A 354 -6.28 2.37 13.71
CA ALA A 354 -7.35 3.33 13.97
C ALA A 354 -8.61 3.08 13.13
N GLY A 355 -9.69 2.65 13.78
CA GLY A 355 -11.03 2.60 13.21
C GLY A 355 -11.79 3.92 13.36
N SER A 356 -13.10 3.85 13.20
CA SER A 356 -14.04 4.93 13.48
C SER A 356 -15.24 4.41 14.27
N PRO A 357 -16.12 5.28 14.82
CA PRO A 357 -17.38 4.84 15.42
C PRO A 357 -18.23 3.96 14.50
N GLU A 358 -18.17 4.19 13.19
CA GLU A 358 -18.88 3.46 12.15
C GLU A 358 -18.21 2.12 11.79
N SER A 359 -16.89 2.00 12.00
CA SER A 359 -16.12 0.78 11.71
C SER A 359 -15.06 0.54 12.77
N VAL A 360 -15.49 -0.12 13.85
CA VAL A 360 -14.60 -0.62 14.90
C VAL A 360 -13.78 -1.79 14.36
N LEU A 361 -12.46 -1.70 14.44
CA LEU A 361 -11.55 -2.77 14.00
C LEU A 361 -11.69 -3.97 14.92
N ARG A 362 -11.79 -5.19 14.38
CA ARG A 362 -11.98 -6.42 15.18
C ARG A 362 -10.89 -7.45 14.94
N GLY A 363 -10.28 -7.98 16.00
CA GLY A 363 -9.30 -9.06 15.86
C GLY A 363 -8.06 -8.62 15.08
N VAL A 364 -7.42 -7.54 15.54
CA VAL A 364 -6.09 -7.14 15.07
C VAL A 364 -5.07 -7.76 16.00
N ALA A 365 -4.15 -8.56 15.48
CA ALA A 365 -3.16 -9.30 16.26
C ALA A 365 -1.73 -8.97 15.83
N PHE A 366 -0.83 -8.85 16.80
CA PHE A 366 0.61 -8.73 16.62
C PHE A 366 1.29 -9.86 17.39
N GLU A 367 1.96 -10.75 16.69
CA GLU A 367 2.61 -11.95 17.23
C GLU A 367 4.09 -11.95 16.83
N ASP A 368 5.01 -11.99 17.80
CA ASP A 368 6.46 -11.96 17.54
C ASP A 368 6.90 -10.71 16.72
N VAL A 369 6.44 -9.53 17.16
CA VAL A 369 6.69 -8.27 16.44
C VAL A 369 7.73 -7.43 17.19
N ARG A 370 8.76 -6.97 16.47
CA ARG A 370 9.74 -6.00 16.99
C ARG A 370 9.70 -4.72 16.19
N VAL A 371 9.57 -3.58 16.85
CA VAL A 371 9.62 -2.25 16.22
C VAL A 371 10.67 -1.39 16.91
N THR A 372 11.67 -0.93 16.17
CA THR A 372 12.62 0.09 16.61
C THR A 372 12.25 1.44 15.99
N LEU A 373 11.88 2.39 16.83
CA LEU A 373 11.49 3.75 16.44
C LEU A 373 12.65 4.71 16.69
N TYR A 374 13.14 5.30 15.61
CA TYR A 374 14.10 6.40 15.62
C TYR A 374 13.35 7.73 15.52
N PRO A 375 13.92 8.82 16.07
CA PRO A 375 13.38 10.15 15.85
C PRO A 375 13.36 10.44 14.34
N PRO A 376 12.45 11.31 13.87
CA PRO A 376 12.47 11.73 12.47
C PRO A 376 13.87 12.27 12.12
N PRO A 377 14.39 11.99 10.92
CA PRO A 377 15.62 12.63 10.46
C PRO A 377 15.46 14.14 10.62
N GLU A 378 16.52 14.87 10.99
CA GLU A 378 16.56 16.27 10.58
C GLU A 378 16.39 16.24 9.06
N LEU A 379 15.25 16.72 8.56
CA LEU A 379 14.98 16.74 7.14
C LEU A 379 15.95 17.75 6.54
N VAL A 380 17.16 17.31 6.24
CA VAL A 380 18.07 18.04 5.36
C VAL A 380 17.29 18.20 4.07
N ALA A 381 17.01 19.44 3.70
CA ALA A 381 16.31 19.76 2.48
C ALA A 381 17.01 19.03 1.31
N GLU A 382 16.22 18.37 0.46
CA GLU A 382 16.73 17.84 -0.80
C GLU A 382 17.50 18.96 -1.52
N PRO A 383 18.65 18.70 -2.17
CA PRO A 383 19.39 19.72 -2.89
C PRO A 383 18.47 20.43 -3.90
N GLY A 384 18.23 21.74 -3.69
CA GLY A 384 17.33 22.55 -4.53
C GLY A 384 15.87 22.66 -4.04
N ALA A 385 15.49 21.99 -2.96
CA ALA A 385 14.25 22.29 -2.24
C ALA A 385 14.54 23.37 -1.20
N ALA A 386 13.73 24.44 -1.15
CA ALA A 386 13.75 25.33 0.00
C ALA A 386 13.55 24.50 1.27
N ALA A 387 14.44 24.64 2.25
CA ALA A 387 14.19 24.09 3.58
C ALA A 387 12.86 24.68 4.07
N ASP A 388 11.88 23.81 4.32
CA ASP A 388 10.69 24.22 5.06
C ASP A 388 11.17 24.55 6.49
N PRO A 389 11.12 25.82 6.94
CA PRO A 389 11.68 26.22 8.22
C PRO A 389 10.91 25.66 9.42
N ALA A 390 9.75 25.04 9.19
CA ALA A 390 8.96 24.38 10.22
C ALA A 390 9.42 22.91 10.34
N ASP A 391 10.25 22.64 11.35
CA ASP A 391 10.54 21.32 11.91
C ASP A 391 9.27 20.43 11.91
N PRO A 392 9.09 19.49 10.97
CA PRO A 392 7.83 18.79 10.88
C PRO A 392 8.07 17.51 11.66
N GLY A 393 7.66 17.53 12.93
CA GLY A 393 7.64 16.34 13.76
C GLY A 393 6.89 15.16 13.12
N VAL A 394 6.58 14.15 13.93
CA VAL A 394 5.96 12.92 13.43
C VAL A 394 4.67 13.24 12.65
N LYS A 395 4.65 12.88 11.36
CA LYS A 395 3.47 13.04 10.51
C LYS A 395 2.52 11.88 10.72
N LEU A 396 1.28 12.20 11.08
CA LEU A 396 0.17 11.25 11.09
C LEU A 396 -0.75 11.59 9.91
N ASP A 397 -0.78 10.69 8.92
CA ASP A 397 -1.57 10.89 7.71
C ASP A 397 -2.78 9.94 7.70
N LEU A 398 -3.99 10.48 7.94
CA LEU A 398 -5.26 9.75 8.00
C LEU A 398 -6.19 10.03 6.78
N ARG A 399 -5.64 10.63 5.72
CA ARG A 399 -6.39 10.93 4.49
C ARG A 399 -6.99 9.67 3.85
N PRO A 400 -8.02 9.79 2.98
CA PRO A 400 -8.74 10.99 2.53
C PRO A 400 -9.89 11.45 3.46
N GLY A 401 -10.00 10.90 4.68
CA GLY A 401 -11.05 11.30 5.63
C GLY A 401 -10.90 12.76 6.11
N PRO A 402 -11.84 13.26 6.93
CA PRO A 402 -11.77 14.63 7.51
C PRO A 402 -10.54 14.85 8.42
N TYR A 403 -9.80 13.79 8.70
CA TYR A 403 -8.58 13.77 9.48
C TYR A 403 -7.41 14.13 8.54
N ASP A 404 -7.10 15.43 8.45
CA ASP A 404 -5.96 15.95 7.69
C ASP A 404 -4.62 15.38 8.18
N VAL A 405 -3.53 15.63 7.45
CA VAL A 405 -2.17 15.31 7.89
C VAL A 405 -1.88 16.12 9.15
N ARG A 406 -1.72 15.45 10.29
CA ARG A 406 -1.37 16.09 11.56
C ARG A 406 0.13 15.98 11.79
N THR A 407 0.76 17.09 12.14
CA THR A 407 2.13 17.10 12.64
C THR A 407 2.07 17.05 14.16
N LEU A 408 2.69 16.01 14.75
CA LEU A 408 2.81 15.88 16.20
C LEU A 408 4.18 16.42 16.63
N ALA A 409 4.19 17.33 17.62
CA ALA A 409 5.41 17.98 18.12
C ALA A 409 6.44 16.99 18.72
N ALA A 410 5.98 15.81 19.16
CA ALA A 410 6.80 14.66 19.56
C ALA A 410 5.96 13.39 19.38
N PRO A 411 6.55 12.19 19.14
CA PRO A 411 5.78 10.95 19.13
C PRO A 411 5.16 10.73 20.53
N PRO A 412 3.83 10.79 20.69
CA PRO A 412 3.21 10.61 22.01
C PRO A 412 3.32 9.15 22.48
N ALA A 413 3.49 8.20 21.55
CA ALA A 413 3.78 6.79 21.76
C ALA A 413 4.13 6.12 20.43
N PRO A 414 4.84 4.97 20.43
CA PRO A 414 5.11 4.18 19.22
C PRO A 414 3.86 3.58 18.56
N PHE A 415 2.73 3.53 19.28
CA PHE A 415 1.43 3.04 18.80
C PHE A 415 0.38 4.14 18.91
N LEU A 416 -0.43 4.28 17.86
CA LEU A 416 -1.72 4.96 17.88
C LEU A 416 -2.83 3.92 17.73
N VAL A 417 -3.68 3.78 18.75
CA VAL A 417 -4.77 2.80 18.76
C VAL A 417 -6.09 3.51 19.02
N GLN A 418 -7.07 3.34 18.13
CA GLN A 418 -8.39 3.97 18.28
C GLN A 418 -9.49 3.10 17.67
N PHE A 419 -10.66 3.03 18.31
CA PHE A 419 -11.82 2.26 17.83
C PHE A 419 -11.47 0.81 17.44
N VAL A 420 -10.83 0.10 18.36
CA VAL A 420 -10.43 -1.31 18.20
C VAL A 420 -11.15 -2.15 19.25
N SER A 421 -11.50 -3.38 18.90
CA SER A 421 -12.02 -4.40 19.81
C SER A 421 -11.27 -5.70 19.57
N GLY A 422 -10.73 -6.31 20.63
CA GLY A 422 -9.91 -7.52 20.49
C GLY A 422 -8.55 -7.25 19.83
N LEU A 423 -7.81 -6.25 20.34
CA LEU A 423 -6.39 -6.09 20.01
C LEU A 423 -5.58 -7.14 20.78
N ASP A 424 -4.83 -7.97 20.07
CA ASP A 424 -4.02 -9.04 20.66
C ASP A 424 -2.53 -8.76 20.44
N LEU A 425 -1.76 -8.66 21.52
CA LEU A 425 -0.32 -8.39 21.49
C LEU A 425 0.42 -9.54 22.17
N ARG A 426 1.16 -10.34 21.39
CA ARG A 426 1.92 -11.50 21.88
C ARG A 426 3.38 -11.37 21.49
N ASN A 427 4.26 -11.33 22.49
CA ASN A 427 5.71 -11.18 22.28
C ASN A 427 6.06 -9.96 21.40
N VAL A 428 5.59 -8.78 21.81
CA VAL A 428 5.82 -7.52 21.10
C VAL A 428 6.91 -6.71 21.80
N THR A 429 7.97 -6.36 21.07
CA THR A 429 9.07 -5.52 21.56
C THR A 429 9.07 -4.17 20.86
N LEU A 430 9.03 -3.09 21.63
CA LEU A 430 9.13 -1.71 21.13
C LEU A 430 10.40 -1.07 21.69
N GLU A 431 11.27 -0.60 20.80
CA GLU A 431 12.50 0.09 21.17
C GLU A 431 12.42 1.54 20.71
N LEU A 432 12.54 2.46 21.67
CA LEU A 432 12.55 3.90 21.43
C LEU A 432 14.01 4.37 21.47
N VAL A 433 14.49 4.85 20.32
CA VAL A 433 15.82 5.42 20.21
C VAL A 433 15.75 6.92 20.47
N GLU A 434 16.42 7.40 21.52
CA GLU A 434 16.43 8.83 21.84
C GLU A 434 17.46 9.58 20.98
N ARG A 435 17.15 10.83 20.60
CA ARG A 435 18.08 11.67 19.83
C ARG A 435 19.40 11.91 20.57
N ALA A 436 19.37 12.02 21.90
CA ALA A 436 20.56 12.16 22.73
C ALA A 436 21.49 10.93 22.63
N ALA A 437 20.93 9.72 22.57
CA ALA A 437 21.69 8.49 22.39
C ALA A 437 22.35 8.40 20.99
N LEU A 438 21.68 8.91 19.95
CA LEU A 438 22.25 9.02 18.61
C LEU A 438 23.42 10.02 18.58
N ASN A 439 23.27 11.18 19.21
CA ASN A 439 24.31 12.21 19.25
C ASN A 439 25.55 11.76 20.02
N ALA A 440 25.38 10.98 21.11
CA ALA A 440 26.49 10.37 21.84
C ALA A 440 27.30 9.36 20.99
N SER A 441 26.67 8.78 19.96
CA SER A 441 27.31 7.82 19.04
C SER A 441 27.94 8.46 17.79
N ASN A 442 27.66 9.74 17.51
CA ASN A 442 28.06 10.44 16.28
C ASN A 442 29.47 11.05 16.31
N GLY A 443 30.30 10.72 17.30
CA GLY A 443 31.74 10.96 17.25
C GLY A 443 32.47 9.99 16.30
N SER A 444 32.16 10.03 15.00
CA SER A 444 33.00 9.62 13.85
C SER A 444 32.15 9.16 12.66
N ALA A 445 32.51 9.61 11.45
CA ALA A 445 31.88 9.29 10.17
C ALA A 445 31.95 7.80 9.74
N ALA A 446 32.27 6.88 10.64
CA ALA A 446 32.34 5.44 10.41
C ALA A 446 30.98 4.71 10.55
N ALA A 447 29.92 5.40 10.98
CA ALA A 447 28.66 4.79 11.41
C ALA A 447 27.82 4.18 10.26
N VAL A 448 27.84 4.76 9.06
CA VAL A 448 27.02 4.26 7.92
C VAL A 448 27.57 2.95 7.36
N GLY A 449 28.89 2.80 7.27
CA GLY A 449 29.54 1.55 6.86
C GLY A 449 29.44 0.44 7.92
N ALA A 450 29.59 0.79 9.20
CA ALA A 450 29.41 -0.15 10.31
C ALA A 450 27.94 -0.59 10.49
N TRP A 451 26.97 0.23 10.07
CA TRP A 451 25.53 -0.06 10.09
C TRP A 451 25.15 -1.18 9.11
N TRP A 452 25.57 -1.11 7.84
CA TRP A 452 25.38 -2.20 6.88
C TRP A 452 26.03 -3.51 7.35
N GLY A 453 27.20 -3.44 7.99
CA GLY A 453 27.88 -4.59 8.57
C GLY A 453 27.17 -5.19 9.80
N ARG A 454 26.53 -4.37 10.64
CA ARG A 454 25.71 -4.85 11.78
C ARG A 454 24.38 -5.44 11.33
N TRP A 455 23.74 -4.87 10.30
CA TRP A 455 22.52 -5.39 9.69
C TRP A 455 22.74 -6.77 9.04
N ARG A 456 23.81 -6.95 8.25
CA ARG A 456 24.16 -8.26 7.66
C ARG A 456 24.45 -9.33 8.71
N ARG A 457 25.13 -8.97 9.81
CA ARG A 457 25.43 -9.89 10.93
C ARG A 457 24.17 -10.28 11.72
N ARG A 458 23.22 -9.38 11.90
CA ARG A 458 21.94 -9.65 12.59
C ARG A 458 20.99 -10.54 11.78
N GLN A 459 21.00 -10.41 10.45
CA GLN A 459 20.31 -11.31 9.51
C GLN A 459 20.90 -12.74 9.57
N ALA A 460 22.23 -12.87 9.64
CA ALA A 460 22.90 -14.18 9.75
C ALA A 460 22.59 -14.91 11.08
N THR A 461 22.44 -14.18 12.19
CA THR A 461 22.02 -14.77 13.48
C THR A 461 20.55 -15.17 13.52
N ALA A 462 19.68 -14.53 12.74
CA ALA A 462 18.28 -14.96 12.59
C ALA A 462 18.16 -16.26 11.76
N ALA A 463 19.07 -16.48 10.79
CA ALA A 463 19.14 -17.73 10.04
C ALA A 463 19.71 -18.89 10.87
N ALA A 464 20.67 -18.63 11.77
CA ALA A 464 21.30 -19.65 12.62
C ALA A 464 20.42 -20.16 13.77
N ALA A 465 19.34 -19.46 14.11
CA ALA A 465 18.40 -19.88 15.18
C ALA A 465 17.46 -21.04 14.79
N SER A 466 17.66 -21.65 13.62
CA SER A 466 16.89 -22.80 13.12
C SER A 466 17.52 -24.18 13.40
N GLY A 467 18.61 -24.25 14.18
CA GLY A 467 19.34 -25.50 14.48
C GLY A 467 19.50 -25.78 15.98
N THR A 468 19.28 -27.04 16.37
CA THR A 468 19.13 -27.60 17.73
C THR A 468 20.32 -27.52 18.69
N SER A 469 20.00 -27.59 20.00
CA SER A 469 20.82 -27.85 21.22
C SER A 469 21.55 -26.64 21.84
N GLY A 470 21.63 -26.46 23.16
CA GLY A 470 21.21 -27.30 24.28
C GLY A 470 21.08 -26.49 25.57
N TRP A 471 20.28 -27.05 26.46
CA TRP A 471 20.27 -26.75 27.88
C TRP A 471 21.68 -26.96 28.46
N LEU A 472 22.33 -25.91 28.98
CA LEU A 472 23.34 -25.89 30.07
C LEU A 472 24.01 -24.51 30.14
N GLY A 473 23.28 -23.54 30.68
CA GLY A 473 23.79 -22.20 31.02
C GLY A 473 22.92 -21.48 32.05
N ARG A 474 22.13 -22.24 32.82
CA ARG A 474 21.36 -21.75 33.97
C ARG A 474 22.27 -21.69 35.20
N LEU A 475 22.03 -20.69 36.05
CA LEU A 475 22.42 -20.62 37.47
C LEU A 475 23.92 -20.66 37.80
N ALA A 476 24.51 -19.49 38.06
CA ALA A 476 25.29 -19.21 39.29
C ALA A 476 26.01 -17.84 39.20
N ALA A 477 25.49 -16.84 39.92
CA ALA A 477 26.28 -15.93 40.77
C ALA A 477 25.33 -14.90 41.43
N TRP A 478 24.77 -15.35 42.54
CA TRP A 478 24.01 -14.58 43.51
C TRP A 478 24.99 -13.87 44.46
N TRP A 479 24.75 -12.58 44.73
CA TRP A 479 24.94 -11.87 46.01
C TRP A 479 26.30 -11.25 46.45
N ARG A 480 26.28 -9.90 46.64
CA ARG A 480 26.65 -9.10 47.85
C ARG A 480 26.62 -7.59 47.48
N GLY A 481 25.72 -6.75 48.02
CA GLY A 481 25.85 -5.91 49.25
C GLY A 481 26.49 -4.54 48.88
N GLU A 482 26.02 -3.33 49.21
CA GLU A 482 25.34 -2.77 50.40
C GLU A 482 24.68 -1.37 50.11
N ARG A 483 24.00 -0.84 51.14
CA ARG A 483 23.06 0.29 51.26
C ARG A 483 23.68 1.71 51.21
N GLN A 484 22.87 2.75 50.94
CA GLN A 484 22.47 3.77 51.94
C GLN A 484 21.32 4.69 51.46
N ALA A 485 20.60 5.23 52.43
CA ALA A 485 19.30 5.92 52.33
C ALA A 485 19.42 7.46 52.25
N GLY A 486 18.37 8.12 51.74
CA GLY A 486 18.15 9.56 51.83
C GLY A 486 16.69 9.91 51.50
N ALA A 487 16.05 10.68 52.38
CA ALA A 487 14.60 10.84 52.55
C ALA A 487 13.92 11.83 51.58
N GLY A 488 12.60 11.67 51.38
CA GLY A 488 11.67 12.77 51.07
C GLY A 488 10.64 12.48 49.98
N GLY A 489 9.39 12.19 50.38
CA GLY A 489 8.19 12.30 49.51
C GLY A 489 7.31 11.06 49.47
N MET A 490 6.23 11.04 50.27
CA MET A 490 5.09 10.14 50.09
C MET A 490 4.28 10.56 48.85
N ALA A 491 4.00 9.63 47.94
CA ALA A 491 2.65 9.29 47.46
C ALA A 491 2.68 8.28 46.29
N TRP A 492 2.41 7.03 46.63
CA TRP A 492 1.53 6.03 46.03
C TRP A 492 1.34 5.85 44.50
N CYS A 493 1.42 4.56 44.15
CA CYS A 493 0.67 3.80 43.14
C CYS A 493 1.20 3.77 41.70
N TYR A 494 1.78 2.60 41.39
CA TYR A 494 1.87 2.03 40.05
C TYR A 494 0.47 1.85 39.47
N GLU A 495 0.23 2.39 38.29
CA GLU A 495 -0.91 1.98 37.46
C GLU A 495 -0.36 1.64 36.07
N LEU A 496 -0.45 0.35 35.72
CA LEU A 496 -0.64 -0.01 34.32
C LEU A 496 -1.79 0.87 33.84
N VAL A 497 -1.55 1.75 32.86
CA VAL A 497 -2.67 2.37 32.16
C VAL A 497 -3.39 1.23 31.46
N GLU A 498 -4.55 0.85 32.01
CA GLU A 498 -5.53 0.02 31.35
C GLU A 498 -5.69 0.57 29.93
N LEU A 499 -5.29 -0.22 28.95
CA LEU A 499 -5.82 -0.13 27.61
C LEU A 499 -7.34 -0.34 27.76
N THR A 500 -8.12 0.73 27.89
CA THR A 500 -9.59 0.69 27.78
C THR A 500 -10.00 0.46 26.32
N VAL A 501 -9.48 -0.63 25.76
CA VAL A 501 -10.05 -1.35 24.63
C VAL A 501 -10.68 -2.59 25.23
N LYS A 502 -12.01 -2.75 25.12
CA LYS A 502 -12.66 -3.99 25.58
C LYS A 502 -11.99 -5.19 24.88
N GLY A 503 -11.41 -6.08 25.69
CA GLY A 503 -10.82 -7.35 25.23
C GLY A 503 -9.39 -7.26 24.70
N VAL A 504 -8.52 -6.41 25.25
CA VAL A 504 -7.08 -6.54 24.99
C VAL A 504 -6.52 -7.74 25.72
N MET A 505 -5.92 -8.67 24.97
CA MET A 505 -5.02 -9.67 25.53
C MET A 505 -3.60 -9.21 25.22
N ALA A 506 -2.81 -8.99 26.26
CA ALA A 506 -1.40 -8.60 26.13
C ALA A 506 -0.55 -9.61 26.88
N GLU A 507 0.26 -10.36 26.14
CA GLU A 507 1.23 -11.32 26.68
C GLU A 507 2.64 -10.89 26.27
N ARG A 508 3.44 -10.45 27.25
CA ARG A 508 4.84 -10.02 27.10
C ARG A 508 5.05 -8.87 26.11
N VAL A 509 4.52 -7.69 26.45
CA VAL A 509 4.87 -6.42 25.78
C VAL A 509 6.05 -5.77 26.52
N GLN A 510 7.13 -5.45 25.80
CA GLN A 510 8.29 -4.76 26.36
C GLN A 510 8.52 -3.42 25.65
N VAL A 511 8.77 -2.36 26.44
CA VAL A 511 9.19 -1.04 25.94
C VAL A 511 10.59 -0.75 26.47
N LEU A 512 11.54 -0.55 25.57
CA LEU A 512 12.95 -0.29 25.90
C LEU A 512 13.33 1.15 25.51
N HIS A 513 14.04 1.85 26.39
CA HIS A 513 14.61 3.18 26.14
C HIS A 513 16.14 3.07 26.10
N SER A 514 16.77 3.65 25.08
CA SER A 514 18.21 3.53 24.84
C SER A 514 19.08 4.61 25.54
N GLY A 515 18.47 5.61 26.17
CA GLY A 515 19.15 6.61 26.99
C GLY A 515 19.10 6.21 28.48
N GLY A 516 20.25 5.93 29.10
CA GLY A 516 20.36 5.46 30.49
C GLY A 516 19.96 6.45 31.60
N ALA A 517 19.06 7.39 31.32
CA ALA A 517 18.39 8.20 32.33
C ALA A 517 16.91 7.85 32.30
N GLN A 518 16.31 7.56 33.45
CA GLN A 518 14.85 7.55 33.60
C GLN A 518 14.34 8.96 33.28
N SER A 519 14.12 9.26 32.00
CA SER A 519 13.40 10.45 31.58
C SER A 519 11.93 10.20 31.89
N GLN A 520 11.34 11.06 32.71
CA GLN A 520 9.93 11.02 33.12
C GLN A 520 9.02 11.44 31.95
N LEU A 521 9.10 10.75 30.82
CA LEU A 521 8.07 10.84 29.78
C LEU A 521 7.09 9.70 30.02
N PRO A 522 5.81 9.99 30.28
CA PRO A 522 4.86 8.96 30.66
C PRO A 522 4.64 8.00 29.48
N THR A 523 4.72 6.70 29.75
CA THR A 523 4.37 5.60 28.84
C THR A 523 2.87 5.66 28.53
N ARG A 524 2.42 6.66 27.76
CA ARG A 524 1.00 6.90 27.46
C ARG A 524 0.64 6.19 26.17
N PHE A 525 -0.11 5.09 26.25
CA PHE A 525 -0.97 4.72 25.13
C PHE A 525 -1.97 5.86 24.92
N MET A 526 -1.98 6.47 23.75
CA MET A 526 -2.95 7.51 23.45
C MET A 526 -4.26 6.84 23.04
N VAL A 527 -5.09 6.49 24.02
CA VAL A 527 -6.49 6.11 23.81
C VAL A 527 -7.29 7.40 23.74
N ALA A 528 -7.70 7.81 22.52
CA ALA A 528 -8.67 8.88 22.38
C ALA A 528 -10.07 8.31 22.63
N GLU A 529 -10.55 8.37 23.88
CA GLU A 529 -11.98 8.30 24.15
C GLU A 529 -12.66 9.49 23.47
N VAL A 530 -13.55 9.23 22.51
CA VAL A 530 -14.60 10.20 22.20
C VAL A 530 -15.59 10.07 23.35
N ALA A 531 -15.44 10.92 24.36
CA ALA A 531 -16.43 11.07 25.42
C ALA A 531 -17.81 11.21 24.77
N ASN A 532 -18.70 10.29 25.15
CA ASN A 532 -20.07 10.18 24.67
C ASN A 532 -20.75 11.54 24.51
N TRP A 533 -21.25 11.81 23.30
CA TRP A 533 -22.17 12.92 22.98
C TRP A 533 -23.53 12.83 23.73
N TRP A 534 -23.69 11.91 24.68
CA TRP A 534 -24.88 11.79 25.53
C TRP A 534 -24.92 12.81 26.67
N LEU A 535 -23.78 13.33 27.14
CA LEU A 535 -23.78 14.35 28.21
C LEU A 535 -24.14 15.76 27.73
N MET A 536 -23.93 16.10 26.44
CA MET A 536 -24.45 17.36 25.88
C MET A 536 -25.96 17.30 25.61
N GLY A 537 -26.52 16.12 25.37
CA GLY A 537 -27.97 15.94 25.22
C GLY A 537 -28.74 16.19 26.52
N LEU A 538 -28.18 15.81 27.67
CA LEU A 538 -28.81 16.05 28.97
C LEU A 538 -28.79 17.54 29.37
N VAL A 539 -27.69 18.25 29.07
CA VAL A 539 -27.56 19.69 29.36
C VAL A 539 -28.49 20.54 28.48
N LEU A 540 -28.72 20.13 27.22
CA LEU A 540 -29.68 20.79 26.32
C LEU A 540 -31.14 20.50 26.72
N LEU A 541 -31.46 19.31 27.22
CA LEU A 541 -32.81 18.97 27.70
C LEU A 541 -33.17 19.66 29.03
N THR A 542 -32.20 19.86 29.94
CA THR A 542 -32.43 20.67 31.16
C THR A 542 -32.49 22.17 30.88
N GLY A 543 -31.82 22.66 29.83
CA GLY A 543 -31.85 24.07 29.43
C GLY A 543 -33.18 24.50 28.80
N VAL A 544 -33.83 23.63 28.02
CA VAL A 544 -35.12 23.94 27.36
C VAL A 544 -36.30 23.86 28.35
N ALA A 545 -36.23 23.00 29.37
CA ALA A 545 -37.23 22.94 30.44
C ALA A 545 -37.25 24.21 31.31
N LEU A 546 -36.10 24.85 31.54
CA LEU A 546 -36.00 26.07 32.35
C LEU A 546 -36.51 27.32 31.61
N ILE A 547 -36.30 27.39 30.28
CA ILE A 547 -36.76 28.52 29.45
C ILE A 547 -38.29 28.49 29.25
N THR A 548 -38.89 27.29 29.21
CA THR A 548 -40.34 27.15 29.05
C THR A 548 -41.11 27.46 30.36
N ALA A 549 -40.49 27.25 31.52
CA ALA A 549 -41.08 27.59 32.82
C ALA A 549 -41.04 29.10 33.14
N VAL A 550 -40.02 29.82 32.68
CA VAL A 550 -39.89 31.28 32.91
C VAL A 550 -40.79 32.09 31.97
N MET A 551 -41.12 31.56 30.78
CA MET A 551 -41.99 32.22 29.80
C MET A 551 -43.50 32.02 30.08
N ALA A 552 -43.87 31.05 30.91
CA ALA A 552 -45.27 30.80 31.31
C ALA A 552 -45.74 31.63 32.53
N ALA A 553 -44.81 32.29 33.25
CA ALA A 553 -45.12 33.04 34.48
C ALA A 553 -45.31 34.55 34.30
N ARG A 554 -45.29 35.07 33.06
CA ARG A 554 -45.54 36.51 32.78
C ARG A 554 -46.60 36.69 31.70
N GLY A 555 -47.84 36.39 32.07
CA GLY A 555 -49.01 36.83 31.33
C GLY A 555 -49.47 38.21 31.82
N SER A 556 -49.43 39.22 30.93
CA SER A 556 -50.46 40.25 30.84
C SER A 556 -50.33 41.08 29.55
N ARG A 557 -51.35 40.93 28.70
CA ARG A 557 -51.71 41.75 27.51
C ARG A 557 -52.23 43.14 27.97
N PRO A 558 -52.36 44.20 27.11
CA PRO A 558 -53.01 44.13 25.78
C PRO A 558 -52.54 45.05 24.62
N HIS A 559 -53.08 44.70 23.43
CA HIS A 559 -53.15 45.30 22.08
C HIS A 559 -53.62 46.78 21.96
N PRO A 560 -53.79 47.40 20.75
CA PRO A 560 -53.21 47.16 19.40
C PRO A 560 -52.81 48.48 18.64
N ARG A 561 -52.16 48.38 17.46
CA ARG A 561 -52.49 49.17 16.24
C ARG A 561 -51.73 48.70 14.99
N SER A 562 -52.38 48.93 13.86
CA SER A 562 -52.23 48.45 12.49
C SER A 562 -51.10 49.07 11.65
N ALA A 563 -50.59 48.34 10.64
CA ALA A 563 -50.50 48.80 9.23
C ALA A 563 -50.12 47.64 8.27
N ARG A 564 -50.65 47.72 7.05
CA ARG A 564 -50.62 46.74 5.95
C ARG A 564 -49.42 46.96 5.01
N CYS A 565 -49.05 45.92 4.24
CA CYS A 565 -49.12 45.82 2.77
C CYS A 565 -47.90 45.18 2.05
N HIS A 566 -48.26 44.27 1.14
CA HIS A 566 -47.65 43.87 -0.14
C HIS A 566 -46.52 42.83 -0.24
N SER A 567 -46.90 41.70 -0.87
CA SER A 567 -46.14 40.80 -1.75
C SER A 567 -45.93 41.44 -3.15
N PRO A 568 -45.12 40.91 -4.13
CA PRO A 568 -45.09 39.50 -4.54
C PRO A 568 -43.75 38.90 -5.07
N ARG A 569 -43.77 37.54 -5.10
CA ARG A 569 -43.22 36.54 -6.07
C ARG A 569 -42.09 36.91 -7.04
N GLU A 570 -41.14 35.97 -7.21
CA GLU A 570 -40.82 35.24 -8.49
C GLU A 570 -39.66 34.21 -8.26
N THR A 571 -39.91 32.90 -8.45
CA THR A 571 -39.47 31.98 -9.55
C THR A 571 -37.96 31.68 -9.58
N ALA A 572 -37.49 30.46 -9.29
CA ALA A 572 -37.55 29.19 -10.04
C ALA A 572 -36.48 29.06 -11.15
N ALA A 573 -35.55 28.12 -10.90
CA ALA A 573 -34.90 27.16 -11.80
C ALA A 573 -34.31 27.61 -13.15
N MET A 574 -32.99 27.45 -13.27
CA MET A 574 -32.34 26.57 -14.27
C MET A 574 -31.09 25.95 -13.68
#